data_AF-A0A821NFF3-F1
#
_entry.id   AF-A0A821NFF3-F1
#
_cell.length_a   1.000
_cell.length_b   1.000
_cell.length_c   1.000
_cell.angle_alpha   90.00
_cell.angle_beta   90.00
_cell.angle_gamma   90.00
#
_symmetry.space_group_name_H-M   'P 1'
#
loop_
_entity.id
_entity.type
_entity.pdbx_description
1 polymer ?
#
loop_
_entity_poly.entity_id
_entity_poly.type
_entity_poly.pdbx_seq_one_letter_code
_entity_poly.pdbx_strand_id
1 'polypeptide(L)'
;MAITSQNQLTSRMFAERCCQRDLGEIRHNNENSSIIFVEPIGDDYLHLEAAITGPISTPYENEIFCINIKLSEEYPVRYSNALLLL
;
A
#
# COMPACT_ATOMS: atom_id res chain seq x y z
N MET A 1 20.70 -4.87 26.47
CA MET A 1 20.32 -4.45 25.10
C MET A 1 19.01 -5.14 24.71
N ALA A 2 17.86 -4.74 25.28
CA ALA A 2 16.55 -5.35 25.00
C ALA A 2 15.46 -4.32 24.63
N ILE A 3 15.77 -3.03 24.75
CA ILE A 3 14.80 -1.92 24.60
C ILE A 3 14.51 -1.65 23.12
N THR A 4 15.50 -1.84 22.24
CA THR A 4 15.37 -1.58 20.80
C THR A 4 14.35 -2.52 20.12
N SER A 5 14.31 -3.79 20.52
CA SER A 5 13.43 -4.79 19.90
C SER A 5 11.94 -4.61 20.24
N GLN A 6 11.62 -4.16 21.46
CA GLN A 6 10.22 -3.91 21.87
C GLN A 6 9.62 -2.68 21.18
N ASN A 7 10.42 -1.62 20.96
CA ASN A 7 9.95 -0.43 20.25
C ASN A 7 9.70 -0.71 18.76
N GLN A 8 10.57 -1.49 18.10
CA GLN A 8 10.38 -1.88 16.70
C GLN A 8 9.11 -2.72 16.46
N LEU A 9 8.85 -3.71 17.33
CA LEU A 9 7.63 -4.52 17.28
C LEU A 9 6.37 -3.67 17.44
N THR A 10 6.40 -2.69 18.36
CA THR A 10 5.26 -1.79 18.61
C THR A 10 5.02 -0.87 17.41
N SER A 11 6.07 -0.31 16.81
CA SER A 11 6.00 0.51 15.61
C SER A 11 5.44 -0.26 14.42
N ARG A 12 5.92 -1.50 14.20
CA ARG A 12 5.42 -2.37 13.13
C ARG A 12 3.92 -2.66 13.28
N MET A 13 3.46 -3.08 14.47
CA MET A 13 2.02 -3.35 14.69
C MET A 13 1.15 -2.11 14.45
N PHE A 14 1.66 -0.92 14.77
CA PHE A 14 0.95 0.33 14.49
C PHE A 14 0.88 0.62 12.99
N ALA A 15 2.00 0.47 12.28
CA ALA A 15 2.08 0.63 10.83
C ALA A 15 1.12 -0.33 10.10
N GLU A 16 1.08 -1.61 10.50
CA GLU A 16 0.17 -2.62 9.94
C GLU A 16 -1.30 -2.23 10.16
N ARG A 17 -1.67 -1.74 11.34
CA ARG A 17 -3.04 -1.27 11.62
C ARG A 17 -3.43 -0.06 10.77
N CYS A 18 -2.52 0.90 10.62
CA CYS A 18 -2.75 2.05 9.75
C CYS A 18 -2.94 1.59 8.29
N CYS A 19 -2.07 0.70 7.80
CA CYS A 19 -2.22 0.13 6.47
C CYS A 19 -3.57 -0.57 6.28
N GLN A 20 -4.00 -1.42 7.22
CA GLN A 20 -5.28 -2.12 7.12
C GLN A 20 -6.46 -1.16 7.06
N ARG A 21 -6.45 -0.10 7.87
CA ARG A 21 -7.47 0.96 7.81
C ARG A 21 -7.49 1.62 6.44
N ASP A 22 -6.33 2.05 5.94
CA ASP A 22 -6.22 2.79 4.69
C ASP A 22 -6.63 1.90 3.49
N LEU A 23 -6.31 0.61 3.50
CA LEU A 23 -6.81 -0.36 2.51
C LEU A 23 -8.35 -0.48 2.55
N GLY A 24 -8.96 -0.44 3.74
CA GLY A 24 -10.42 -0.41 3.89
C GLY A 24 -11.03 0.85 3.28
N GLU A 25 -10.42 2.01 3.51
CA GLU A 25 -10.85 3.29 2.92
C GLU A 25 -10.70 3.29 1.39
N ILE A 26 -9.59 2.76 0.87
CA ILE A 26 -9.38 2.66 -0.58
C ILE A 26 -10.44 1.77 -1.20
N ARG A 27 -10.72 0.59 -0.63
CA ARG A 27 -11.76 -0.32 -1.12
C ARG A 27 -13.13 0.37 -1.15
N HIS A 28 -13.50 1.05 -0.06
CA HIS A 28 -14.77 1.75 0.02
C HIS A 28 -14.90 2.86 -1.04
N ASN A 29 -13.85 3.66 -1.23
CA ASN A 29 -13.84 4.73 -2.23
C ASN A 29 -13.86 4.18 -3.67
N ASN A 30 -13.36 2.95 -3.87
CA ASN A 30 -13.27 2.30 -5.16
C ASN A 30 -14.54 1.54 -5.58
N GLU A 31 -15.53 1.38 -4.68
CA GLU A 31 -16.79 0.66 -4.97
C GLU A 31 -17.50 1.17 -6.23
N ASN A 32 -17.28 2.43 -6.60
CA ASN A 32 -17.89 3.08 -7.76
C ASN A 32 -16.96 3.22 -8.99
N SER A 33 -15.70 2.81 -8.88
CA SER A 33 -14.68 3.07 -9.90
C SER A 33 -13.53 2.07 -9.79
N SER A 34 -13.59 0.97 -10.56
CA SER A 34 -12.59 -0.13 -10.58
C SER A 34 -11.25 0.23 -11.22
N ILE A 35 -10.75 1.44 -10.98
CA ILE A 35 -9.54 2.00 -11.62
C ILE A 35 -8.29 1.72 -10.77
N ILE A 36 -8.46 1.48 -9.46
CA ILE A 36 -7.35 1.22 -8.53
C ILE A 36 -7.60 -0.07 -7.77
N PHE A 37 -6.65 -0.99 -7.80
CA PHE A 37 -6.64 -2.19 -6.98
C PHE A 37 -5.42 -2.13 -6.06
N VAL A 38 -5.56 -2.57 -4.80
CA VAL A 38 -4.44 -2.65 -3.86
C VAL A 38 -4.69 -3.75 -2.84
N GLU A 39 -3.72 -4.63 -2.68
CA GLU A 39 -3.77 -5.73 -1.72
C GLU A 39 -2.38 -6.00 -1.10
N PRO A 40 -2.33 -6.55 0.13
CA PRO A 40 -1.11 -7.08 0.71
C PRO A 40 -0.59 -8.28 -0.07
N ILE A 41 0.73 -8.43 -0.12
CA ILE A 41 1.39 -9.62 -0.67
C ILE A 41 1.49 -10.66 0.43
N GLY A 42 0.58 -11.65 0.40
CA GLY A 42 0.53 -12.70 1.40
C GLY A 42 0.17 -12.16 2.79
N ASP A 43 0.97 -12.53 3.80
CA ASP A 43 0.75 -12.13 5.20
C ASP A 43 1.50 -10.84 5.59
N ASP A 44 2.25 -10.20 4.67
CA ASP A 44 2.99 -8.97 4.97
C ASP A 44 2.18 -7.72 4.64
N TYR A 45 1.52 -7.16 5.64
CA TYR A 45 0.74 -5.92 5.51
C TYR A 45 1.61 -4.67 5.25
N LEU A 46 2.94 -4.77 5.28
CA LEU A 46 3.85 -3.68 4.86
C LEU A 46 4.35 -3.85 3.42
N HIS A 47 3.97 -4.93 2.74
CA HIS A 47 4.29 -5.15 1.33
C HIS A 47 3.00 -5.23 0.53
N LEU A 48 2.73 -4.22 -0.28
CA LEU A 48 1.50 -4.14 -1.07
C LEU A 48 1.80 -4.27 -2.56
N GLU A 49 0.88 -4.89 -3.27
CA GLU A 49 0.76 -4.83 -4.71
C GLU A 49 -0.47 -4.01 -5.06
N ALA A 50 -0.28 -3.01 -5.91
CA ALA A 50 -1.36 -2.20 -6.45
C ALA A 50 -1.39 -2.31 -7.98
N ALA A 51 -2.58 -2.22 -8.55
CA ALA A 51 -2.75 -2.09 -9.99
C ALA A 51 -3.58 -0.83 -10.27
N ILE A 52 -3.15 -0.02 -11.22
CA ILE A 52 -3.88 1.17 -11.65
C ILE A 52 -4.19 1.04 -13.13
N THR A 53 -5.46 1.19 -13.49
CA THR A 53 -5.89 1.29 -14.87
C THR A 53 -5.66 2.72 -15.36
N GLY A 54 -5.02 2.88 -16.50
CA GLY A 54 -4.73 4.19 -17.04
C GLY A 54 -6.02 4.97 -17.37
N PRO A 55 -6.09 6.28 -17.05
CA PRO A 55 -7.31 7.05 -17.22
C PRO A 55 -7.74 7.17 -18.69
N ILE A 56 -9.05 7.29 -18.90
CA ILE A 56 -9.65 7.56 -20.21
C ILE A 56 -9.09 8.87 -20.78
N SER A 57 -8.90 8.93 -22.09
CA SER A 57 -8.35 10.08 -22.80
C SER A 57 -6.90 10.41 -22.43
N THR A 58 -6.14 9.41 -21.98
CA THR A 58 -4.68 9.49 -21.83
C THR A 58 -3.99 8.46 -22.73
N PRO A 59 -2.69 8.62 -23.05
CA PRO A 59 -1.93 7.61 -23.81
C PRO A 59 -1.86 6.24 -23.14
N TYR A 60 -2.28 6.16 -21.88
CA TYR A 60 -2.26 4.98 -21.03
C TYR A 60 -3.66 4.36 -20.88
N GLU A 61 -4.65 4.88 -21.59
CA GLU A 61 -6.03 4.39 -21.51
C GLU A 61 -6.09 2.87 -21.74
N ASN A 62 -6.78 2.17 -20.83
CA ASN A 62 -6.93 0.71 -20.79
C ASN A 62 -5.64 -0.09 -20.50
N GLU A 63 -4.50 0.58 -20.27
CA GLU A 63 -3.29 -0.08 -19.77
C GLU A 63 -3.37 -0.30 -18.26
N ILE A 64 -2.77 -1.39 -17.78
CA ILE A 64 -2.72 -1.73 -16.35
C ILE A 64 -1.27 -1.58 -15.86
N PHE A 65 -1.08 -0.74 -14.85
CA PHE A 65 0.20 -0.47 -14.23
C PHE A 65 0.29 -1.15 -12.87
N CYS A 66 1.17 -2.13 -12.75
CA CYS A 66 1.42 -2.81 -11.48
C CYS A 66 2.46 -2.03 -10.67
N ILE A 67 2.18 -1.80 -9.39
CA ILE A 67 3.02 -1.03 -8.48
C ILE A 67 3.31 -1.90 -7.26
N ASN A 68 4.58 -2.04 -6.95
CA ASN A 68 5.03 -2.69 -5.74
C ASN A 68 5.34 -1.62 -4.68
N ILE A 69 4.64 -1.67 -3.56
CA ILE A 69 4.74 -0.67 -2.50
C ILE A 69 5.33 -1.34 -1.26
N LYS A 70 6.41 -0.78 -0.73
CA LYS A 70 7.00 -1.21 0.54
C LYS A 70 6.82 -0.11 1.57
N LEU A 71 5.94 -0.35 2.53
CA LEU A 71 5.71 0.52 3.66
C LEU A 71 6.87 0.41 4.66
N SER A 72 7.23 1.54 5.25
CA SER A 72 8.18 1.56 6.38
C SER A 72 7.49 1.08 7.65
N GLU A 73 8.23 0.46 8.57
CA GLU A 73 7.75 0.20 9.93
C GLU A 73 7.44 1.48 10.72
N GLU A 74 7.91 2.63 10.22
CA GLU A 74 7.60 3.96 10.73
C GLU A 74 6.36 4.58 10.07
N TYR A 75 5.62 3.84 9.24
CA TYR A 75 4.36 4.32 8.67
C TYR A 75 3.34 4.62 9.78
N PRO A 76 2.59 5.75 9.72
CA PRO A 76 2.53 6.76 8.67
C PRO A 76 3.47 7.97 8.87
N VAL A 77 4.35 7.94 9.88
CA VAL A 77 5.24 9.06 10.24
C VAL A 77 6.28 9.34 9.15
N ARG A 78 6.75 8.28 8.46
CA ARG A 78 7.70 8.37 7.35
C ARG A 78 7.03 7.90 6.05
N TYR A 79 7.32 8.62 4.96
CA TYR A 79 6.85 8.26 3.62
C TYR A 79 7.37 6.89 3.18
N SER A 80 6.51 6.14 2.49
CA SER A 80 6.79 4.82 1.94
C SER A 80 7.41 4.91 0.55
N ASN A 81 8.21 3.90 0.18
CA ASN A 81 8.78 3.82 -1.16
C ASN A 81 7.85 3.00 -2.06
N ALA A 82 7.50 3.55 -3.22
CA ALA A 82 6.75 2.86 -4.27
C ALA A 82 7.64 2.65 -5.49
N LEU A 83 7.61 1.43 -6.04
CA LEU A 83 8.28 1.06 -7.28
C LEU A 83 7.23 0.70 -8.33
N LEU A 84 7.25 1.38 -9.46
CA LEU A 84 6.41 1.05 -10.61
C LEU A 84 7.05 -0.10 -11.40
N LEU A 85 6.28 -1.15 -11.66
CA LEU A 85 6.66 -2.27 -12.51
C LEU A 85 5.96 -2.08 -13.87
N LEU A 86 6.76 -1.86 -14.92
CA LEU A 86 6.31 -1.68 -16.31
C LEU A 86 6.62 -2.94 -17.13
#